data_AF-A0A2T5IFA6-F1
#
_entry.id   AF-A0A2T5IFA6-F1
#
_cell.length_a   1.000
_cell.length_b   1.000
_cell.length_c   1.000
_cell.angle_alpha   90.00
_cell.angle_beta   90.00
_cell.angle_gamma   90.00
#
_symmetry.space_group_name_H-M   'P 1'
#
loop_
_entity.id
_entity.type
_entity.pdbx_description
1 polymer ?
#
loop_
_entity_poly.entity_id
_entity_poly.type
_entity_poly.pdbx_seq_one_letter_code
_entity_poly.pdbx_strand_id
1 'polypeptide(L)'
;MNSGLRYLICLAVGLLSLLLPGCRSSHEPPKSSQTSTNDEVILGGDSPKREYIKDKIVEPIRRPLMEPVTGKIVYDESNTARISSPVSGRVTGAIRLRRCSSRSQIGETQLRAHKGAV
;
A
#
# COMPACT_ATOMS: atom_id res chain seq x y z
N MET A 1 15.85 -27.12 -84.85
CA MET A 1 15.70 -28.58 -84.59
C MET A 1 15.99 -28.93 -83.12
N ASN A 2 15.38 -28.21 -82.17
CA ASN A 2 15.81 -28.15 -80.77
C ASN A 2 14.61 -28.15 -79.79
N SER A 3 13.38 -28.25 -80.32
CA SER A 3 12.14 -28.30 -79.53
C SER A 3 11.87 -29.69 -78.95
N GLY A 4 12.20 -30.76 -79.69
CA GLY A 4 12.00 -32.14 -79.24
C GLY A 4 12.89 -32.52 -78.05
N LEU A 5 14.14 -32.04 -78.03
CA LEU A 5 15.07 -32.28 -76.92
C LEU A 5 14.59 -31.62 -75.63
N ARG A 6 13.95 -30.44 -75.72
CA ARG A 6 13.38 -29.74 -74.56
C ARG A 6 12.19 -30.51 -73.96
N TYR A 7 11.33 -31.07 -74.81
CA TYR A 7 10.20 -31.88 -74.35
C TYR A 7 10.66 -33.15 -73.61
N LEU A 8 11.69 -33.83 -74.11
CA LEU A 8 12.23 -35.02 -73.45
C LEU A 8 12.82 -34.72 -72.06
N ILE A 9 13.49 -33.59 -71.89
CA ILE A 9 14.03 -33.16 -70.60
C ILE A 9 12.90 -32.86 -69.62
N CYS A 10 11.87 -32.12 -70.04
CA CYS A 10 10.72 -31.81 -69.18
C CYS A 10 9.97 -33.08 -68.74
N LEU A 11 9.81 -34.05 -69.63
CA LEU A 11 9.13 -35.32 -69.33
C LEU A 11 9.95 -36.15 -68.30
N ALA A 12 11.27 -36.17 -68.45
CA ALA A 12 12.16 -36.86 -67.51
C ALA A 12 12.15 -36.24 -66.10
N VAL A 13 12.15 -34.90 -66.00
CA VAL A 13 12.07 -34.20 -64.70
C VAL A 13 10.71 -34.41 -64.03
N GLY A 14 9.62 -34.42 -64.81
CA GLY A 14 8.27 -34.72 -64.31
C GLY A 14 8.15 -36.14 -63.74
N LEU A 15 8.72 -37.13 -64.45
CA LEU A 15 8.76 -38.52 -63.98
C LEU A 15 9.64 -38.71 -62.74
N LEU A 16 10.78 -38.03 -62.66
CA LEU A 16 11.66 -38.10 -61.49
C LEU A 16 10.99 -37.51 -60.23
N SER A 17 10.16 -36.49 -60.40
CA SER A 17 9.41 -35.85 -59.31
C SER A 17 8.29 -36.74 -58.75
N LEU A 18 7.74 -37.65 -59.55
CA LEU A 18 6.73 -38.62 -59.10
C LEU A 18 7.33 -39.76 -58.26
N LEU A 19 8.65 -39.99 -58.35
CA LEU A 19 9.35 -41.10 -57.70
C LEU A 19 9.89 -40.75 -56.29
N LEU A 20 9.68 -39.53 -55.79
CA LEU A 20 9.95 -39.18 -54.39
C LEU A 20 8.64 -39.12 -53.58
N PRO A 21 8.11 -40.27 -53.09
CA PRO A 21 7.17 -40.23 -51.99
C PRO A 21 7.94 -39.74 -50.77
N GLY A 22 7.80 -38.44 -50.47
CA GLY A 22 8.42 -37.81 -49.31
C GLY A 22 8.08 -38.58 -48.03
N CYS A 23 9.11 -38.93 -47.27
CA CYS A 23 8.99 -39.32 -45.87
C CYS A 23 8.14 -38.29 -45.13
N ARG A 24 6.87 -38.61 -44.87
CA ARG A 24 6.07 -37.87 -43.90
C ARG A 24 6.63 -38.22 -42.53
N SER A 25 7.38 -37.29 -41.94
CA SER A 25 7.75 -37.33 -40.53
C SER A 25 6.45 -37.33 -39.70
N SER A 26 6.15 -38.44 -39.05
CA SER A 26 5.03 -38.58 -38.14
C SER A 26 5.35 -37.79 -36.87
N HIS A 27 4.88 -36.55 -36.82
CA HIS A 27 5.00 -35.72 -35.63
C HIS A 27 3.89 -36.10 -34.64
N GLU A 28 4.09 -37.18 -33.89
CA GLU A 28 3.32 -37.40 -32.66
C GLU A 28 3.69 -36.24 -31.70
N PRO A 29 2.72 -35.49 -31.14
CA PRO A 29 3.05 -34.46 -30.17
C PRO A 29 3.73 -35.14 -28.97
N PRO A 30 4.92 -34.69 -28.54
CA PRO A 30 5.55 -35.26 -27.36
C PRO A 30 4.57 -35.09 -26.19
N LYS A 31 4.17 -36.21 -25.56
CA LYS A 31 3.56 -36.16 -24.23
C LYS A 31 4.55 -35.45 -23.34
N SER A 32 4.25 -34.18 -23.05
CA SER A 32 5.02 -33.38 -22.11
C SER A 32 4.92 -34.06 -20.75
N SER A 33 5.93 -34.86 -20.42
CA SER A 33 6.20 -35.23 -19.04
C SER A 33 6.64 -33.93 -18.37
N GLN A 34 5.68 -33.22 -17.77
CA GLN A 34 5.98 -32.10 -16.89
C GLN A 34 6.78 -32.66 -15.72
N THR A 35 8.10 -32.55 -15.81
CA THR A 35 9.00 -32.78 -14.69
C THR A 35 8.70 -31.66 -13.70
N SER A 36 7.88 -31.94 -12.69
CA SER A 36 7.69 -31.03 -11.58
C SER A 36 9.05 -30.83 -10.91
N THR A 37 9.65 -29.67 -11.13
CA THR A 37 10.73 -29.18 -10.27
C THR A 37 10.22 -29.21 -8.82
N ASN A 38 11.05 -29.56 -7.84
CA ASN A 38 10.63 -29.69 -6.44
C ASN A 38 10.00 -28.40 -5.84
N ASP A 39 10.10 -27.28 -6.55
CA ASP A 39 9.57 -25.97 -6.17
C ASP A 39 8.15 -25.69 -6.69
N GLU A 40 7.55 -26.59 -7.48
CA GLU A 40 6.21 -26.40 -8.07
C GLU A 40 5.26 -27.55 -7.75
N VAL A 41 4.04 -27.20 -7.35
CA VAL A 41 2.93 -28.13 -7.15
C VAL A 41 1.91 -27.94 -8.27
N ILE A 42 1.83 -28.93 -9.16
CA ILE A 42 0.90 -28.93 -10.29
C ILE A 42 -0.39 -29.62 -9.86
N LEU A 43 -1.52 -28.93 -9.93
CA LEU A 43 -2.84 -29.53 -9.75
C LEU A 43 -3.36 -30.02 -11.09
N GLY A 44 -3.81 -31.28 -11.13
CA GLY A 44 -4.44 -31.86 -12.32
C GLY A 44 -5.64 -31.04 -12.80
N GLY A 45 -5.88 -31.04 -14.11
CA GLY A 45 -6.93 -30.26 -14.78
C GLY A 45 -8.30 -30.38 -14.11
N ASP A 46 -8.69 -31.62 -13.79
CA ASP A 46 -9.99 -31.98 -13.22
C ASP A 46 -9.98 -32.06 -11.67
N SER A 47 -8.94 -31.53 -11.02
CA SER A 47 -8.84 -31.61 -9.55
C SER A 47 -9.93 -30.76 -8.88
N PRO A 48 -10.77 -31.35 -8.00
CA PRO A 48 -11.78 -30.60 -7.24
C PRO A 48 -11.17 -29.48 -6.36
N LYS A 49 -9.88 -29.56 -6.07
CA LYS A 49 -9.16 -28.55 -5.27
C LYS A 49 -9.08 -27.19 -5.97
N ARG A 50 -9.19 -27.13 -7.31
CA ARG A 50 -9.11 -25.88 -8.07
C ARG A 50 -10.27 -24.94 -7.77
N GLU A 51 -11.45 -25.48 -7.44
CA GLU A 51 -12.64 -24.68 -7.09
C GLU A 51 -12.44 -23.85 -5.81
N TYR A 52 -11.53 -24.28 -4.92
CA TYR A 52 -11.25 -23.61 -3.65
C TYR A 52 -10.10 -22.60 -3.72
N ILE A 53 -9.42 -22.47 -4.87
CA ILE A 53 -8.27 -21.57 -5.02
C ILE A 53 -8.77 -20.25 -5.60
N LYS A 54 -8.60 -19.18 -4.83
CA LYS A 54 -8.86 -17.81 -5.26
C LYS A 54 -7.53 -17.10 -5.46
N ASP A 55 -7.32 -16.58 -6.65
CA ASP A 55 -6.17 -15.76 -6.99
C ASP A 55 -6.51 -14.28 -6.94
N LYS A 56 -5.48 -13.47 -6.71
CA LYS A 56 -5.55 -12.02 -6.82
C LYS A 56 -4.19 -11.48 -7.22
N ILE A 57 -4.17 -10.48 -8.09
CA ILE A 57 -2.95 -9.77 -8.44
C ILE A 57 -2.45 -9.00 -7.21
N VAL A 58 -1.17 -9.18 -6.88
CA VAL A 58 -0.52 -8.45 -5.79
C VAL A 58 -0.22 -7.04 -6.25
N GLU A 59 -0.87 -6.06 -5.63
CA GLU A 59 -0.62 -4.65 -5.87
C GLU A 59 0.30 -4.07 -4.76
N PRO A 60 1.30 -3.25 -5.11
CA PRO A 60 2.12 -2.55 -4.13
C PRO A 60 1.30 -1.43 -3.48
N ILE A 61 0.85 -1.64 -2.24
CA ILE A 61 0.06 -0.66 -1.49
C ILE A 61 0.93 -0.07 -0.37
N ARG A 62 1.02 1.27 -0.30
CA ARG A 62 1.57 1.95 0.86
C ARG A 62 0.52 1.94 1.97
N ARG A 63 0.70 1.06 2.96
CA ARG A 63 -0.15 1.04 4.14
C ARG A 63 0.28 2.16 5.10
N PRO A 64 -0.62 3.06 5.51
CA PRO A 64 -0.31 4.00 6.58
C PRO A 64 -0.08 3.20 7.87
N LEU A 65 1.16 3.19 8.34
CA LEU A 65 1.55 2.64 9.64
C LEU A 65 1.44 3.77 10.65
N MET A 66 0.24 4.06 11.13
CA MET A 66 0.06 4.94 12.27
C MET A 66 -0.57 4.18 13.42
N GLU A 67 0.15 4.11 14.52
CA GLU A 67 -0.36 3.60 15.79
C GLU A 67 -1.14 4.71 16.51
N PRO A 68 -2.21 4.37 17.25
CA PRO A 68 -2.96 5.36 18.01
C PRO A 68 -2.08 5.97 19.11
N VAL A 69 -2.09 7.31 19.21
CA VAL A 69 -1.33 8.06 20.22
C VAL A 69 -2.30 8.69 21.22
N THR A 70 -2.04 8.50 22.51
CA THR A 70 -2.81 9.14 23.58
C THR A 70 -2.46 10.63 23.68
N GLY A 71 -3.45 11.50 23.49
CA GLY A 71 -3.33 12.93 23.73
C GLY A 71 -3.87 13.37 25.10
N LYS A 72 -3.42 14.53 25.58
CA LYS A 72 -3.98 15.21 26.76
C LYS A 72 -4.30 16.66 26.42
N ILE A 73 -5.47 17.13 26.85
CA ILE A 73 -5.83 18.55 26.81
C ILE A 73 -5.19 19.23 28.02
N VAL A 74 -4.36 20.23 27.77
CA VAL A 74 -3.70 21.06 28.79
C VAL A 74 -4.03 22.53 28.55
N TYR A 75 -3.91 23.36 29.59
CA TYR A 75 -4.01 24.80 29.40
C TYR A 75 -2.86 25.29 28.51
N ASP A 76 -3.13 26.33 27.73
CA ASP A 76 -2.08 27.00 26.99
C ASP A 76 -1.20 27.80 27.96
N GLU A 77 0.01 27.29 28.18
CA GLU A 77 1.01 27.91 29.05
C GLU A 77 1.39 29.32 28.58
N SER A 78 1.31 29.60 27.27
CA SER A 78 1.60 30.94 26.70
C SER A 78 0.53 31.97 27.05
N ASN A 79 -0.68 31.49 27.38
CA ASN A 79 -1.82 32.31 27.80
C ASN A 79 -2.16 32.13 29.29
N THR A 80 -1.26 31.53 30.08
CA THR A 80 -1.42 31.31 31.51
C THR A 80 -0.55 32.29 32.29
N ALA A 81 -1.16 33.06 33.20
CA ALA A 81 -0.46 34.02 34.05
C ALA A 81 -0.66 33.71 35.54
N ARG A 82 0.40 33.90 36.33
CA ARG A 82 0.34 33.86 37.80
C ARG A 82 0.36 35.29 38.33
N ILE A 83 -0.68 35.68 39.05
CA ILE A 83 -0.81 37.03 39.60
C ILE A 83 -0.27 37.02 41.04
N SER A 84 0.71 37.88 41.30
CA SER A 84 1.26 38.14 42.63
C SER A 84 1.25 39.64 42.93
N SER A 85 1.29 40.01 44.21
CA SER A 85 1.40 41.43 44.60
C SER A 85 2.83 41.92 44.40
N PRO A 86 3.06 43.08 43.75
CA PRO A 86 4.40 43.65 43.60
C PRO A 86 4.95 44.25 44.90
N VAL A 87 4.09 44.48 45.90
CA VAL A 87 4.46 45.00 47.21
C VAL A 87 3.93 44.12 48.33
N SER A 88 4.69 44.03 49.42
CA SER A 88 4.21 43.44 50.66
C SER A 88 3.13 44.31 51.28
N GLY A 89 2.10 43.69 51.84
CA GLY A 89 0.95 44.41 52.36
C GLY A 89 -0.11 43.50 52.96
N ARG A 90 -1.08 44.10 53.64
CA ARG A 90 -2.24 43.40 54.20
C ARG A 90 -3.35 43.37 53.16
N VAL A 91 -3.99 42.22 52.95
CA VAL A 91 -5.22 42.13 52.14
C VAL A 91 -6.35 42.85 52.89
N THR A 92 -6.96 43.86 52.27
CA THR A 92 -7.96 44.73 52.91
C THR A 92 -9.31 44.74 52.20
N GLY A 93 -9.37 44.31 50.94
CA GLY A 93 -10.64 44.16 50.21
C GLY A 93 -11.21 42.75 50.30
N ALA A 94 -12.49 42.63 49.94
CA ALA A 94 -13.11 41.33 49.73
C ALA A 94 -12.29 40.58 48.66
N ILE A 95 -11.70 39.45 49.05
CA ILE A 95 -11.29 38.44 48.08
C ILE A 95 -12.59 38.05 47.40
N ARG A 96 -12.70 38.31 46.10
CA ARG A 96 -13.87 37.83 45.37
C ARG A 96 -13.82 36.31 45.51
N LEU A 97 -14.75 35.74 46.30
CA LEU A 97 -14.87 34.31 46.57
C LEU A 97 -15.27 33.59 45.28
N ARG A 98 -14.31 33.48 44.39
CA ARG A 98 -14.40 32.78 43.13
C ARG A 98 -13.77 31.43 43.32
N ARG A 99 -14.47 30.40 42.86
CA ARG A 99 -13.89 29.06 42.78
C ARG A 99 -12.70 29.13 41.82
N CYS A 100 -11.68 28.34 42.10
CA CYS A 100 -10.50 28.20 41.26
C CYS A 100 -10.85 27.88 39.78
N SER A 101 -11.97 27.21 39.55
CA SER A 101 -12.47 26.85 38.21
C SER A 101 -13.32 27.92 37.51
N SER A 102 -13.54 29.08 38.12
CA SER A 102 -14.41 30.11 37.54
C SER A 102 -13.69 30.91 36.45
N ARG A 103 -14.42 31.26 35.38
CA ARG A 103 -13.90 32.10 34.29
C ARG A 103 -13.74 33.54 34.78
N SER A 104 -12.58 34.14 34.47
CA SER A 104 -12.28 35.56 34.72
C SER A 104 -11.95 36.25 33.41
N GLN A 105 -12.41 37.49 33.24
CA GLN A 105 -12.05 38.36 32.13
C GLN A 105 -10.83 39.22 32.49
N ILE A 106 -10.16 39.74 31.46
CA ILE A 106 -9.04 40.67 31.60
C ILE A 106 -9.55 41.98 32.22
N GLY A 107 -8.78 42.54 33.16
CA GLY A 107 -9.14 43.78 33.87
C GLY A 107 -10.03 43.57 35.09
N GLU A 108 -10.48 42.35 35.36
CA GLU A 108 -11.23 42.06 36.58
C GLU A 108 -10.34 42.10 37.83
N THR A 109 -10.77 42.85 38.85
CA THR A 109 -10.08 42.91 40.14
C THR A 109 -10.26 41.61 40.91
N GLN A 110 -9.14 40.93 41.22
CA GLN A 110 -9.15 39.67 41.97
C GLN A 110 -9.10 39.90 43.49
N LEU A 111 -8.27 40.84 43.94
CA LEU A 111 -8.05 41.18 45.35
C LEU A 111 -7.57 42.62 45.50
N ARG A 112 -7.77 43.21 46.67
CA ARG A 112 -7.23 44.53 47.04
C ARG A 112 -6.38 44.39 48.30
N ALA A 113 -5.17 44.94 48.25
CA ALA A 113 -4.24 44.96 49.37
C ALA A 113 -3.77 46.39 49.65
N HIS A 114 -3.50 46.67 50.93
CA HIS A 114 -2.88 47.91 51.38
C HIS A 114 -1.37 47.70 51.51
N LYS A 115 -0.58 48.57 50.87
CA LYS A 115 0.88 48.55 50.95
C LYS A 115 1.32 48.71 52.41
N GLY A 116 2.22 47.85 52.88
CA GLY A 116 2.84 48.03 54.19
C GLY A 116 3.77 49.24 54.17
N ALA A 117 3.70 50.09 55.19
CA ALA A 117 4.77 51.05 55.47
C ALA A 117 5.95 50.26 56.03
N VAL A 118 7.11 50.36 55.37
CA VAL A 118 8.40 49.90 55.89
C VAL A 118 9.03 51.08 56.61
#